data_AF-A0A2A2N296-F1
#
_entry.id   AF-A0A2A2N296-F1
#
_cell.length_a   1.000
_cell.length_b   1.000
_cell.length_c   1.000
_cell.angle_alpha   90.00
_cell.angle_beta   90.00
_cell.angle_gamma   90.00
#
_symmetry.space_group_name_H-M   'P 1'
#
loop_
_entity.id
_entity.type
_entity.pdbx_description
1 polymer ?
#
loop_
_entity_poly.entity_id
_entity_poly.type
_entity_poly.pdbx_seq_one_letter_code
_entity_poly.pdbx_strand_id
1 'polypeptide(L)'
;MKKSLLALALLSCTLNSSVVANELTEQGQIWITTDADAVHLITKHGAKVYSDFFGARPAVVAKISPDQLAALSSHMHHEKHRCGGYMVHPDKASALKAATMPTTLKAFNKPMISHHDTVEALIHQVEPTNLVKTIEGMTSFTNRFYTTATGVEASDWLLARWSQEIEGVSYASAEQISHRGYPQKSVEVTLLGAKYPEEIVVVGGHLDSTAGAWTEEGTISPGADDDASGIATVTESLRLMIASGIQPDRTIKFYGYAAEEVGLRGSQDIVKMLKDKKANVLSVLQLDMTNYSGSAHDITFITDYTDSNLTAFLSELIDVYTPEITYQFDRCGYACSDHASWHNAGYPVAMPFESLFEDYNPNIHTQFDTLENSDPTASHASNFAKLAIAYLIESSMDSTTGVTPLQDGEPVENLRAGYGEEQFFSFETQESGQVTISLSGPRSGDADLFVKYNDQVSVSNFDCRPFQNGSNEQCVLNKPAGTFSIMVRGYRNFDQTSLVARFEKATN
;
A
#
# COMPACT_ATOMS: atom_id res chain seq x y z
N MET A 1 71.42 -34.71 27.07
CA MET A 1 71.75 -34.04 28.36
C MET A 1 71.51 -32.54 28.22
N LYS A 2 70.65 -31.97 29.08
CA LYS A 2 70.56 -30.55 29.54
C LYS A 2 70.18 -29.46 28.50
N LYS A 3 69.00 -28.81 28.69
CA LYS A 3 68.76 -27.42 29.21
C LYS A 3 68.93 -26.34 28.09
N SER A 4 68.12 -25.29 27.88
CA SER A 4 67.04 -24.62 28.62
C SER A 4 66.48 -23.41 27.81
N LEU A 5 65.27 -22.94 28.20
CA LEU A 5 64.78 -21.53 28.28
C LEU A 5 64.33 -20.73 27.02
N LEU A 6 63.00 -20.46 26.99
CA LEU A 6 62.26 -19.18 26.80
C LEU A 6 62.98 -17.97 26.16
N ALA A 7 62.34 -17.36 25.15
CA ALA A 7 62.17 -15.90 25.05
C ALA A 7 60.96 -15.53 24.18
N LEU A 8 60.09 -14.73 24.79
CA LEU A 8 58.92 -14.04 24.25
C LEU A 8 59.39 -12.86 23.37
N ALA A 9 58.79 -12.65 22.19
CA ALA A 9 58.99 -11.42 21.41
C ALA A 9 57.63 -10.80 21.07
N LEU A 10 57.31 -9.72 21.80
CA LEU A 10 56.28 -8.74 21.48
C LEU A 10 56.83 -7.79 20.42
N LEU A 11 56.14 -7.66 19.28
CA LEU A 11 56.22 -6.45 18.45
C LEU A 11 54.81 -6.02 18.05
N SER A 12 54.45 -4.87 18.58
CA SER A 12 53.27 -4.06 18.28
C SER A 12 53.26 -3.59 16.82
N CYS A 13 52.14 -3.80 16.12
CA CYS A 13 51.85 -3.11 14.88
C CYS A 13 50.46 -2.47 15.01
N THR A 14 50.44 -1.16 15.21
CA THR A 14 49.24 -0.32 15.29
C THR A 14 48.58 -0.24 13.91
N LEU A 15 47.34 -0.73 13.81
CA LEU A 15 46.47 -0.52 12.67
C LEU A 15 45.92 0.91 12.71
N ASN A 16 46.20 1.70 11.67
CA ASN A 16 45.50 2.94 11.38
C ASN A 16 44.08 2.60 10.94
N SER A 17 43.12 2.72 11.85
CA SER A 17 41.68 2.68 11.57
C SER A 17 41.03 3.88 12.23
N SER A 18 41.09 5.05 11.59
CA SER A 18 40.41 6.25 12.10
C SER A 18 40.29 7.36 11.06
N VAL A 19 39.69 7.09 9.90
CA VAL A 19 39.17 8.16 9.02
C VAL A 19 37.88 7.74 8.28
N VAL A 20 36.89 7.16 8.96
CA VAL A 20 35.48 7.14 8.45
C VAL A 20 34.46 7.09 9.61
N ALA A 21 34.82 7.60 10.79
CA ALA A 21 33.97 7.53 11.99
C ALA A 21 33.31 8.87 12.36
N ASN A 22 33.29 9.88 11.48
CA ASN A 22 33.08 11.26 11.92
C ASN A 22 32.02 12.08 11.17
N GLU A 23 31.01 11.46 10.55
CA GLU A 23 29.93 12.24 9.88
C GLU A 23 28.55 12.17 10.54
N LEU A 24 28.39 11.50 11.69
CA LEU A 24 27.13 11.51 12.48
C LEU A 24 27.31 12.02 13.92
N THR A 25 28.41 12.70 14.19
CA THR A 25 28.77 13.11 15.56
C THR A 25 29.35 14.52 15.63
N GLU A 26 28.85 15.46 14.83
CA GLU A 26 28.86 16.87 15.25
C GLU A 26 27.60 17.17 16.08
N GLN A 27 27.71 16.77 17.37
CA GLN A 27 26.74 16.90 18.47
C GLN A 27 25.53 15.99 18.34
N GLY A 28 25.28 15.12 19.33
CA GLY A 28 24.22 14.10 19.39
C GLY A 28 22.79 14.65 19.35
N GLN A 29 22.45 15.34 18.28
CA GLN A 29 21.16 15.93 17.96
C GLN A 29 20.75 15.46 16.57
N ILE A 30 19.45 15.31 16.37
CA ILE A 30 18.83 14.88 15.11
C ILE A 30 18.05 16.03 14.50
N TRP A 31 17.84 15.98 13.19
CA TRP A 31 17.00 16.93 12.49
C TRP A 31 15.56 16.45 12.51
N ILE A 32 14.61 17.37 12.69
CA ILE A 32 13.18 17.07 12.59
C ILE A 32 12.48 18.07 11.68
N THR A 33 11.37 17.62 11.09
CA THR A 33 10.36 18.46 10.46
C THR A 33 9.03 18.33 11.18
N THR A 34 8.34 19.44 11.40
CA THR A 34 6.97 19.50 11.95
C THR A 34 6.27 20.73 11.37
N ASP A 35 5.02 21.00 11.74
CA ASP A 35 4.31 22.22 11.33
C ASP A 35 4.58 23.40 12.26
N ALA A 36 4.43 24.62 11.74
CA ALA A 36 4.80 25.84 12.46
C ALA A 36 3.93 26.15 13.67
N ASP A 37 2.74 25.57 13.75
CA ASP A 37 1.89 25.69 14.93
C ASP A 37 2.43 24.90 16.14
N ALA A 38 3.42 24.01 15.93
CA ALA A 38 4.08 23.22 16.96
C ALA A 38 5.44 23.78 17.41
N VAL A 39 5.87 24.95 16.91
CA VAL A 39 7.14 25.61 17.28
C VAL A 39 7.30 25.77 18.80
N HIS A 40 6.22 26.13 19.49
CA HIS A 40 6.23 26.29 20.94
C HIS A 40 6.59 24.97 21.65
N LEU A 41 6.03 23.84 21.19
CA LEU A 41 6.25 22.51 21.77
C LEU A 41 7.67 22.03 21.54
N ILE A 42 8.18 22.09 20.30
CA ILE A 42 9.54 21.66 20.02
C ILE A 42 10.56 22.52 20.79
N THR A 43 10.31 23.83 20.95
CA THR A 43 11.18 24.73 21.72
C THR A 43 11.15 24.40 23.22
N LYS A 44 9.98 24.02 23.76
CA LYS A 44 9.82 23.53 25.16
C LYS A 44 10.68 22.29 25.41
N HIS A 45 10.91 21.46 24.39
CA HIS A 45 11.82 20.31 24.43
C HIS A 45 13.27 20.62 24.04
N GLY A 46 13.66 21.90 24.02
CA GLY A 46 15.03 22.32 23.75
C GLY A 46 15.44 22.22 22.29
N ALA A 47 14.48 22.11 21.36
CA ALA A 47 14.80 22.14 19.93
C ALA A 47 15.31 23.53 19.51
N LYS A 48 16.33 23.53 18.65
CA LYS A 48 16.80 24.73 17.97
C LYS A 48 16.17 24.80 16.58
N VAL A 49 15.33 25.79 16.38
CA VAL A 49 14.65 26.07 15.10
C VAL A 49 15.61 26.72 14.10
N TYR A 50 15.53 26.32 12.84
CA TYR A 50 16.38 26.81 11.74
C TYR A 50 15.60 27.46 10.59
N SER A 51 14.34 27.10 10.40
CA SER A 51 13.46 27.64 9.37
C SER A 51 12.02 27.35 9.75
N ASP A 52 11.11 28.28 9.51
CA ASP A 52 9.72 28.22 9.99
C ASP A 52 8.66 28.22 8.88
N PHE A 53 9.03 28.54 7.64
CA PHE A 53 8.09 28.65 6.53
C PHE A 53 8.71 28.20 5.20
N PHE A 54 7.96 27.39 4.46
CA PHE A 54 8.34 26.90 3.14
C PHE A 54 7.20 27.13 2.15
N GLY A 55 7.28 28.25 1.41
CA GLY A 55 6.24 28.65 0.47
C GLY A 55 4.92 28.95 1.17
N ALA A 56 3.83 28.33 0.72
CA ALA A 56 2.49 28.51 1.30
C ALA A 56 2.22 27.62 2.53
N ARG A 57 3.13 26.67 2.87
CA ARG A 57 2.95 25.76 3.99
C ARG A 57 3.76 26.22 5.22
N PRO A 58 3.11 26.30 6.40
CA PRO A 58 3.79 26.58 7.65
C PRO A 58 4.49 25.32 8.16
N ALA A 59 5.69 24.99 7.63
CA ALA A 59 6.50 23.86 8.08
C ALA A 59 7.83 24.34 8.69
N VAL A 60 8.32 23.62 9.69
CA VAL A 60 9.49 23.97 10.49
C VAL A 60 10.58 22.91 10.36
N VAL A 61 11.84 23.37 10.29
CA VAL A 61 13.02 22.53 10.42
C VAL A 61 13.75 22.88 11.71
N ALA A 62 13.96 21.89 12.57
CA ALA A 62 14.65 22.06 13.85
C ALA A 62 15.68 20.95 14.12
N LYS A 63 16.60 21.20 15.06
CA LYS A 63 17.43 20.16 15.69
C LYS A 63 16.97 19.91 17.11
N ILE A 64 16.86 18.65 17.51
CA ILE A 64 16.45 18.23 18.86
C ILE A 64 17.31 17.06 19.36
N SER A 65 17.39 16.87 20.68
CA SER A 65 18.00 15.67 21.25
C SER A 65 17.11 14.43 21.00
N PRO A 66 17.67 13.27 20.59
CA PRO A 66 16.89 12.03 20.43
C PRO A 66 16.10 11.63 21.69
N ASP A 67 16.67 11.86 22.87
CA ASP A 67 16.04 11.51 24.16
C ASP A 67 14.78 12.35 24.47
N GLN A 68 14.47 13.36 23.65
CA GLN A 68 13.27 14.19 23.78
C GLN A 68 12.14 13.77 22.83
N LEU A 69 12.38 12.83 21.92
CA LEU A 69 11.41 12.46 20.89
C LEU A 69 10.11 11.87 21.48
N ALA A 70 10.22 10.92 22.42
CA ALA A 70 9.05 10.33 23.05
C ALA A 70 8.21 11.38 23.82
N ALA A 71 8.89 12.24 24.57
CA ALA A 71 8.23 13.31 25.31
C ALA A 71 7.58 14.34 24.39
N LEU A 72 8.22 14.65 23.26
CA LEU A 72 7.64 15.50 22.22
C LEU A 72 6.41 14.84 21.59
N SER A 73 6.48 13.56 21.22
CA SER A 73 5.35 12.80 20.65
C SER A 73 4.14 12.84 21.57
N SER A 74 4.33 12.58 22.87
CA SER A 74 3.24 12.68 23.86
C SER A 74 2.65 14.08 23.98
N HIS A 75 3.45 15.15 23.98
CA HIS A 75 2.89 16.50 24.00
C HIS A 75 2.22 16.89 22.68
N MET A 76 2.70 16.41 21.53
CA MET A 76 2.00 16.56 20.25
C MET A 76 0.64 15.87 20.30
N HIS A 77 0.58 14.65 20.82
CA HIS A 77 -0.66 13.93 21.01
C HIS A 77 -1.64 14.70 21.91
N HIS A 78 -1.22 15.13 23.10
CA HIS A 78 -2.13 15.79 24.06
C HIS A 78 -2.49 17.25 23.71
N GLU A 79 -1.56 18.03 23.16
CA GLU A 79 -1.78 19.46 22.90
C GLU A 79 -2.20 19.75 21.44
N LYS A 80 -1.95 18.83 20.51
CA LYS A 80 -2.21 19.00 19.07
C LYS A 80 -3.05 17.90 18.43
N HIS A 81 -3.40 16.83 19.16
CA HIS A 81 -4.16 15.69 18.63
C HIS A 81 -3.44 15.04 17.44
N ARG A 82 -2.14 14.74 17.60
CA ARG A 82 -1.27 14.14 16.57
C ARG A 82 -0.54 12.89 17.08
N CYS A 83 -0.50 11.83 16.26
CA CYS A 83 0.37 10.67 16.42
C CYS A 83 1.80 11.07 16.01
N GLY A 84 2.75 11.07 16.95
CA GLY A 84 4.12 11.55 16.73
C GLY A 84 4.23 13.07 16.52
N GLY A 85 3.71 13.57 15.40
CA GLY A 85 3.65 14.99 15.04
C GLY A 85 4.88 15.55 14.34
N TYR A 86 5.87 14.72 13.99
CA TYR A 86 7.11 15.13 13.34
C TYR A 86 7.76 13.98 12.56
N MET A 87 8.66 14.32 11.63
CA MET A 87 9.54 13.32 10.97
C MET A 87 11.00 13.54 11.40
N VAL A 88 11.75 12.46 11.56
CA VAL A 88 13.19 12.51 11.87
C VAL A 88 14.04 12.40 10.60
N HIS A 89 15.12 13.18 10.54
CA HIS A 89 15.98 13.33 9.37
C HIS A 89 17.46 13.13 9.71
N PRO A 90 18.24 12.45 8.85
CA PRO A 90 19.68 12.27 9.08
C PRO A 90 20.46 13.59 8.98
N ASP A 91 20.03 14.52 8.13
CA ASP A 91 20.72 15.79 7.89
C ASP A 91 19.75 16.94 7.61
N LYS A 92 20.29 18.16 7.59
CA LYS A 92 19.50 19.38 7.35
C LYS A 92 18.88 19.39 5.95
N ALA A 93 19.59 18.87 4.96
CA ALA A 93 19.15 18.95 3.57
C ALA A 93 17.93 18.05 3.34
N SER A 94 17.90 16.85 3.93
CA SER A 94 16.72 15.98 3.88
C SER A 94 15.54 16.61 4.62
N ALA A 95 15.77 17.23 5.79
CA ALA A 95 14.73 17.95 6.53
C ALA A 95 14.15 19.13 5.74
N LEU A 96 15.00 19.96 5.13
CA LEU A 96 14.57 21.06 4.27
C LEU A 96 13.73 20.56 3.08
N LYS A 97 14.14 19.44 2.47
CA LYS A 97 13.43 18.85 1.34
C LYS A 97 12.05 18.31 1.74
N ALA A 98 11.95 17.64 2.89
CA ALA A 98 10.66 17.15 3.40
C ALA A 98 9.72 18.32 3.73
N ALA A 99 10.24 19.38 4.36
CA ALA A 99 9.45 20.57 4.70
C ALA A 99 8.90 21.30 3.47
N THR A 100 9.57 21.22 2.31
CA THR A 100 9.07 21.80 1.05
C THR A 100 8.01 20.97 0.33
N MET A 101 7.76 19.72 0.77
CA MET A 101 7.02 18.69 0.03
C MET A 101 7.69 18.32 -1.32
N PRO A 102 7.48 17.11 -1.85
CA PRO A 102 7.99 16.72 -3.16
C PRO A 102 7.42 17.64 -4.25
N THR A 103 8.30 18.11 -5.14
CA THR A 103 7.93 18.94 -6.30
C THR A 103 7.36 18.13 -7.45
N THR A 104 7.56 16.81 -7.45
CA THR A 104 7.02 15.87 -8.45
C THR A 104 6.64 14.56 -7.78
N LEU A 105 5.37 14.19 -7.91
CA LEU A 105 4.86 12.86 -7.59
C LEU A 105 4.90 12.00 -8.87
N LYS A 106 5.30 10.73 -8.75
CA LYS A 106 5.03 9.75 -9.81
C LYS A 106 3.52 9.66 -9.94
N ALA A 107 2.98 9.82 -11.15
CA ALA A 107 1.55 9.66 -11.35
C ALA A 107 1.15 8.21 -11.12
N PHE A 108 0.13 7.97 -10.29
CA PHE A 108 -0.53 6.68 -10.26
C PHE A 108 -1.38 6.50 -11.53
N ASN A 109 -1.09 5.44 -12.27
CA ASN A 109 -1.92 5.00 -13.38
C ASN A 109 -2.92 4.00 -12.84
N LYS A 110 -4.18 4.45 -12.72
CA LYS A 110 -5.29 3.63 -12.24
C LYS A 110 -5.42 2.35 -13.09
N PRO A 111 -5.30 1.14 -12.49
CA PRO A 111 -5.57 -0.10 -13.20
C PRO A 111 -7.07 -0.22 -13.50
N MET A 112 -7.41 -1.06 -14.48
CA MET A 112 -8.80 -1.41 -14.74
C MET A 112 -9.27 -2.42 -13.70
N ILE A 113 -10.36 -2.11 -13.00
CA ILE A 113 -11.02 -3.05 -12.09
C ILE A 113 -11.58 -4.21 -12.92
N SER A 114 -11.04 -5.42 -12.76
CA SER A 114 -11.33 -6.54 -13.67
C SER A 114 -11.39 -7.93 -13.05
N HIS A 115 -10.99 -8.10 -11.79
CA HIS A 115 -10.87 -9.39 -11.11
C HIS A 115 -12.05 -9.70 -10.18
N HIS A 116 -13.27 -9.35 -10.60
CA HIS A 116 -14.47 -9.39 -9.75
C HIS A 116 -14.68 -10.72 -9.02
N ASP A 117 -14.71 -11.84 -9.76
CA ASP A 117 -14.92 -13.16 -9.17
C ASP A 117 -13.87 -13.51 -8.10
N THR A 118 -12.62 -13.08 -8.31
CA THR A 118 -11.52 -13.34 -7.36
C THR A 118 -11.66 -12.47 -6.13
N VAL A 119 -11.90 -11.17 -6.29
CA VAL A 119 -12.04 -10.22 -5.19
C VAL A 119 -13.26 -10.57 -4.32
N GLU A 120 -14.43 -10.79 -4.93
CA GLU A 120 -15.65 -11.16 -4.21
C GLU A 120 -15.48 -12.47 -3.43
N ALA A 121 -14.82 -13.48 -4.01
CA ALA A 121 -14.55 -14.74 -3.33
C ALA A 121 -13.61 -14.59 -2.13
N LEU A 122 -12.65 -13.66 -2.17
CA LEU A 122 -11.71 -13.41 -1.08
C LEU A 122 -12.29 -12.51 0.01
N ILE A 123 -13.11 -11.50 -0.36
CA ILE A 123 -13.81 -10.64 0.59
C ILE A 123 -14.72 -11.46 1.51
N HIS A 124 -15.41 -12.47 0.98
CA HIS A 124 -16.23 -13.39 1.79
C HIS A 124 -15.42 -14.32 2.71
N GLN A 125 -14.10 -14.38 2.55
CA GLN A 125 -13.21 -15.17 3.38
C GLN A 125 -12.53 -14.33 4.48
N VAL A 126 -12.75 -13.01 4.53
CA VAL A 126 -12.29 -12.17 5.64
C VAL A 126 -12.92 -12.69 6.93
N GLU A 127 -12.09 -13.10 7.89
CA GLU A 127 -12.54 -13.68 9.15
C GLU A 127 -12.15 -12.76 10.33
N PRO A 128 -13.12 -12.07 10.97
CA PRO A 128 -12.84 -11.16 12.09
C PRO A 128 -12.06 -11.81 13.24
N THR A 129 -12.27 -13.12 13.47
CA THR A 129 -11.54 -13.86 14.50
C THR A 129 -10.02 -13.90 14.24
N ASN A 130 -9.57 -13.87 12.98
CA ASN A 130 -8.14 -13.83 12.66
C ASN A 130 -7.52 -12.46 12.96
N LEU A 131 -8.28 -11.39 12.72
CA LEU A 131 -7.91 -10.02 13.07
C LEU A 131 -7.74 -9.90 14.59
N VAL A 132 -8.77 -10.31 15.35
CA VAL A 132 -8.74 -10.35 16.83
C VAL A 132 -7.51 -11.09 17.35
N LYS A 133 -7.24 -12.31 16.85
CA LYS A 133 -6.07 -13.09 17.29
C LYS A 133 -4.74 -12.39 17.05
N THR A 134 -4.63 -11.64 15.97
CA THR A 134 -3.40 -10.90 15.66
C THR A 134 -3.26 -9.69 16.60
N ILE A 135 -4.35 -8.95 16.84
CA ILE A 135 -4.38 -7.84 17.80
C ILE A 135 -4.03 -8.35 19.20
N GLU A 136 -4.65 -9.45 19.66
CA GLU A 136 -4.35 -10.08 20.96
C GLU A 136 -2.88 -10.53 21.05
N GLY A 137 -2.33 -11.09 19.97
CA GLY A 137 -0.92 -11.47 19.90
C GLY A 137 0.01 -10.27 20.11
N MET A 138 -0.25 -9.16 19.44
CA MET A 138 0.57 -7.94 19.52
C MET A 138 0.37 -7.14 20.81
N THR A 139 -0.84 -7.15 21.37
CA THR A 139 -1.19 -6.47 22.64
C THR A 139 -0.76 -7.28 23.87
N SER A 140 -0.33 -8.54 23.69
CA SER A 140 0.21 -9.37 24.77
C SER A 140 1.60 -8.93 25.26
N PHE A 141 2.34 -8.16 24.45
CA PHE A 141 3.60 -7.54 24.84
C PHE A 141 3.33 -6.38 25.80
N THR A 142 4.23 -6.18 26.77
CA THR A 142 4.14 -5.04 27.70
C THR A 142 4.07 -3.70 26.96
N ASN A 143 4.92 -3.53 25.95
CA ASN A 143 4.83 -2.53 24.91
C ASN A 143 5.58 -3.04 23.67
N ARG A 144 5.45 -2.35 22.55
CA ARG A 144 6.21 -2.64 21.34
C ARG A 144 7.16 -1.50 20.97
N PHE A 145 7.62 -0.73 21.97
CA PHE A 145 8.39 0.48 21.72
C PHE A 145 9.79 0.18 21.13
N TYR A 146 10.23 0.99 20.18
CA TYR A 146 11.39 0.70 19.32
C TYR A 146 12.75 0.44 20.02
N THR A 147 12.89 0.83 21.28
CA THR A 147 14.11 0.64 22.09
C THR A 147 14.01 -0.39 23.21
N THR A 148 12.83 -0.93 23.48
CA THR A 148 12.61 -1.91 24.57
C THR A 148 12.89 -3.33 24.10
N ALA A 149 13.10 -4.24 25.05
CA ALA A 149 13.26 -5.66 24.73
C ALA A 149 11.99 -6.22 24.09
N THR A 150 10.81 -5.89 24.63
CA THR A 150 9.52 -6.35 24.09
C THR A 150 9.21 -5.79 22.71
N GLY A 151 9.70 -4.59 22.36
CA GLY A 151 9.63 -4.07 20.99
C GLY A 151 10.44 -4.89 19.98
N VAL A 152 11.61 -5.39 20.38
CA VAL A 152 12.40 -6.33 19.54
C VAL A 152 11.68 -7.67 19.43
N GLU A 153 11.19 -8.20 20.54
CA GLU A 153 10.46 -9.47 20.57
C GLU A 153 9.17 -9.43 19.73
N ALA A 154 8.47 -8.29 19.69
CA ALA A 154 7.30 -8.10 18.84
C ALA A 154 7.65 -8.15 17.35
N SER A 155 8.79 -7.58 16.95
CA SER A 155 9.32 -7.71 15.58
C SER A 155 9.69 -9.16 15.25
N ASP A 156 10.35 -9.87 16.17
CA ASP A 156 10.71 -11.28 16.00
C ASP A 156 9.45 -12.18 15.90
N TRP A 157 8.43 -11.88 16.72
CA TRP A 157 7.15 -12.57 16.70
C TRP A 157 6.41 -12.36 15.38
N LEU A 158 6.37 -11.13 14.87
CA LEU A 158 5.70 -10.82 13.60
C LEU A 158 6.40 -11.53 12.43
N LEU A 159 7.74 -11.54 12.40
CA LEU A 159 8.50 -12.32 11.42
C LEU A 159 8.12 -13.81 11.48
N ALA A 160 8.06 -14.40 12.68
CA ALA A 160 7.70 -15.81 12.84
C ALA A 160 6.26 -16.09 12.38
N ARG A 161 5.31 -15.23 12.76
CA ARG A 161 3.89 -15.33 12.39
C ARG A 161 3.69 -15.26 10.87
N TRP A 162 4.35 -14.32 10.22
CA TRP A 162 4.28 -14.15 8.76
C TRP A 162 5.06 -15.24 8.01
N SER A 163 6.21 -15.70 8.53
CA SER A 163 6.96 -16.82 7.96
C SER A 163 6.14 -18.11 7.95
N GLN A 164 5.34 -18.33 9.01
CA GLN A 164 4.40 -19.46 9.06
C GLN A 164 3.27 -19.32 8.04
N GLU A 165 2.75 -18.10 7.84
CA GLU A 165 1.68 -17.85 6.87
C GLU A 165 2.09 -18.18 5.44
N ILE A 166 3.36 -17.95 5.10
CA ILE A 166 3.90 -18.21 3.77
C ILE A 166 4.59 -19.58 3.63
N GLU A 167 4.46 -20.47 4.61
CA GLU A 167 5.14 -21.76 4.62
C GLU A 167 4.74 -22.60 3.39
N GLY A 168 5.73 -23.09 2.64
CA GLY A 168 5.51 -23.90 1.44
C GLY A 168 5.17 -23.12 0.17
N VAL A 169 5.10 -21.77 0.23
CA VAL A 169 4.84 -20.92 -0.93
C VAL A 169 6.15 -20.57 -1.62
N SER A 170 6.39 -21.13 -2.81
CA SER A 170 7.68 -21.07 -3.51
C SER A 170 8.11 -19.67 -3.98
N TYR A 171 7.15 -18.75 -4.12
CA TYR A 171 7.36 -17.36 -4.54
C TYR A 171 7.32 -16.36 -3.37
N ALA A 172 7.25 -16.84 -2.13
CA ALA A 172 7.20 -16.00 -0.95
C ALA A 172 8.52 -16.02 -0.17
N SER A 173 8.85 -14.90 0.47
CA SER A 173 9.97 -14.79 1.40
C SER A 173 9.65 -13.80 2.51
N ALA A 174 10.23 -14.00 3.70
CA ALA A 174 10.12 -13.09 4.83
C ALA A 174 11.50 -12.73 5.37
N GLU A 175 11.71 -11.47 5.73
CA GLU A 175 12.93 -10.99 6.34
C GLU A 175 12.68 -9.84 7.34
N GLN A 176 13.69 -9.54 8.15
CA GLN A 176 13.71 -8.35 9.00
C GLN A 176 14.72 -7.33 8.47
N ILE A 177 14.34 -6.07 8.47
CA ILE A 177 15.15 -4.95 8.01
C ILE A 177 15.72 -4.22 9.22
N SER A 178 17.04 -4.19 9.34
CA SER A 178 17.74 -3.52 10.44
C SER A 178 17.89 -2.03 10.19
N HIS A 179 17.69 -1.25 11.25
CA HIS A 179 17.78 0.21 11.22
C HIS A 179 18.96 0.71 12.02
N ARG A 180 19.47 1.89 11.63
CA ARG A 180 20.60 2.48 12.35
C ARG A 180 20.11 3.21 13.61
N GLY A 181 20.63 2.78 14.75
CA GLY A 181 20.53 3.51 16.01
C GLY A 181 19.40 3.05 16.94
N TYR A 182 18.72 1.96 16.63
CA TYR A 182 17.76 1.30 17.53
C TYR A 182 17.67 -0.20 17.21
N PRO A 183 17.27 -1.04 18.18
CA PRO A 183 17.32 -2.50 18.04
C PRO A 183 16.11 -3.10 17.33
N GLN A 184 14.93 -2.48 17.42
CA GLN A 184 13.73 -2.98 16.73
C GLN A 184 13.90 -2.90 15.21
N LYS A 185 13.49 -3.96 14.52
CA LYS A 185 13.59 -4.10 13.07
C LYS A 185 12.22 -4.01 12.44
N SER A 186 12.13 -3.46 11.23
CA SER A 186 10.91 -3.63 10.44
C SER A 186 10.84 -5.08 9.92
N VAL A 187 9.64 -5.58 9.66
CA VAL A 187 9.41 -6.91 9.07
C VAL A 187 8.90 -6.75 7.65
N GLU A 188 9.41 -7.56 6.72
CA GLU A 188 8.98 -7.58 5.33
C GLU A 188 8.55 -9.01 4.95
N VAL A 189 7.41 -9.14 4.27
CA VAL A 189 7.13 -10.29 3.39
C VAL A 189 7.11 -9.81 1.95
N THR A 190 7.75 -10.57 1.06
CA THR A 190 7.67 -10.39 -0.39
C THR A 190 6.96 -11.58 -1.02
N LEU A 191 5.91 -11.31 -1.79
CA LEU A 191 5.35 -12.24 -2.78
C LEU A 191 5.87 -11.83 -4.15
N LEU A 192 6.73 -12.65 -4.76
CA LEU A 192 7.40 -12.33 -6.02
C LEU A 192 6.44 -12.41 -7.20
N GLY A 193 6.39 -11.34 -7.99
CA GLY A 193 5.59 -11.26 -9.21
C GLY A 193 6.03 -12.29 -10.26
N ALA A 194 5.07 -12.98 -10.88
CA ALA A 194 5.32 -13.98 -11.91
C ALA A 194 5.74 -13.37 -13.26
N LYS A 195 5.26 -12.16 -13.58
CA LYS A 195 5.41 -11.52 -14.90
C LYS A 195 6.24 -10.25 -14.87
N TYR A 196 6.05 -9.41 -13.87
CA TYR A 196 6.78 -8.15 -13.65
C TYR A 196 7.35 -8.09 -12.22
N PRO A 197 8.34 -8.94 -11.89
CA PRO A 197 8.90 -9.01 -10.55
C PRO A 197 9.53 -7.67 -10.07
N GLU A 198 9.85 -6.77 -11.00
CA GLU A 198 10.39 -5.43 -10.72
C GLU A 198 9.33 -4.38 -10.38
N GLU A 199 8.06 -4.62 -10.72
CA GLU A 199 6.92 -3.75 -10.39
C GLU A 199 6.40 -4.10 -9.01
N ILE A 200 6.33 -3.11 -8.11
CA ILE A 200 6.08 -3.35 -6.68
C ILE A 200 4.80 -2.66 -6.24
N VAL A 201 3.88 -3.43 -5.67
CA VAL A 201 2.71 -2.99 -4.91
C VAL A 201 3.03 -3.16 -3.42
N VAL A 202 2.65 -2.20 -2.58
CA VAL A 202 2.99 -2.23 -1.15
C VAL A 202 1.74 -2.10 -0.29
N VAL A 203 1.69 -2.87 0.79
CA VAL A 203 0.75 -2.66 1.90
C VAL A 203 1.52 -2.71 3.22
N GLY A 204 1.18 -1.88 4.20
CA GLY A 204 1.83 -1.94 5.50
C GLY A 204 1.12 -1.15 6.59
N GLY A 205 1.55 -1.40 7.82
CA GLY A 205 1.23 -0.68 9.05
C GLY A 205 2.46 -0.67 9.96
N HIS A 206 2.44 0.03 11.08
CA HIS A 206 3.59 0.06 11.99
C HIS A 206 3.43 -0.95 13.13
N LEU A 207 4.55 -1.52 13.58
CA LEU A 207 4.54 -2.60 14.57
C LEU A 207 4.86 -2.11 15.98
N ASP A 208 5.35 -0.88 16.13
CA ASP A 208 5.64 -0.31 17.45
C ASP A 208 4.40 0.19 18.18
N SER A 209 4.58 0.59 19.44
CA SER A 209 3.56 1.25 20.24
C SER A 209 4.21 2.18 21.25
N THR A 210 3.52 3.27 21.59
CA THR A 210 3.95 4.22 22.62
C THR A 210 2.89 4.42 23.70
N ALA A 211 3.31 4.85 24.88
CA ALA A 211 2.37 5.36 25.89
C ALA A 211 2.99 6.49 26.72
N GLY A 212 2.35 7.65 26.66
CA GLY A 212 2.76 8.85 27.39
C GLY A 212 4.15 9.37 27.02
N ALA A 213 4.66 10.31 27.82
CA ALA A 213 5.89 11.06 27.51
C ALA A 213 7.21 10.28 27.67
N TRP A 214 7.16 9.11 28.33
CA TRP A 214 8.34 8.31 28.67
C TRP A 214 8.01 6.84 28.55
N THR A 215 7.97 6.34 27.32
CA THR A 215 7.86 4.90 27.08
C THR A 215 9.24 4.26 27.25
N GLU A 216 9.33 3.35 28.20
CA GLU A 216 10.55 2.63 28.54
C GLU A 216 10.23 1.16 28.85
N GLU A 217 11.24 0.41 29.29
CA GLU A 217 11.05 -0.98 29.68
C GLU A 217 10.01 -1.08 30.81
N GLY A 218 9.00 -1.92 30.64
CA GLY A 218 7.91 -2.10 31.61
C GLY A 218 6.75 -1.09 31.51
N THR A 219 6.82 -0.06 30.67
CA THR A 219 5.66 0.81 30.39
C THR A 219 4.56 -0.02 29.71
N ILE A 220 3.33 0.04 30.20
CA ILE A 220 2.19 -0.63 29.57
C ILE A 220 1.70 0.21 28.38
N SER A 221 1.91 -0.27 27.16
CA SER A 221 1.38 0.31 25.92
C SER A 221 0.86 -0.84 25.04
N PRO A 222 -0.41 -1.25 25.22
CA PRO A 222 -0.95 -2.36 24.46
C PRO A 222 -1.05 -2.02 22.97
N GLY A 223 -1.36 -0.76 22.61
CA GLY A 223 -1.36 -0.30 21.21
C GLY A 223 -2.28 -1.14 20.33
N ALA A 224 -3.52 -1.38 20.78
CA ALA A 224 -4.42 -2.32 20.15
C ALA A 224 -4.97 -1.79 18.83
N ASP A 225 -5.41 -0.55 18.84
CA ASP A 225 -5.82 0.15 17.63
C ASP A 225 -4.61 0.70 16.89
N ASP A 226 -3.66 1.28 17.65
CA ASP A 226 -2.47 1.98 17.17
C ASP A 226 -1.17 1.20 17.49
N ASP A 227 -0.63 0.39 16.58
CA ASP A 227 -1.22 -0.04 15.30
C ASP A 227 -1.26 -1.57 15.16
N ALA A 228 -1.60 -2.27 16.25
CA ALA A 228 -1.84 -3.71 16.15
C ALA A 228 -3.02 -4.01 15.21
N SER A 229 -3.97 -3.10 15.04
CA SER A 229 -5.10 -3.25 14.12
C SER A 229 -4.68 -3.18 12.65
N GLY A 230 -3.83 -2.22 12.25
CA GLY A 230 -3.28 -2.14 10.90
C GLY A 230 -2.44 -3.37 10.59
N ILE A 231 -1.57 -3.81 11.50
CA ILE A 231 -0.80 -5.06 11.33
C ILE A 231 -1.72 -6.29 11.23
N ALA A 232 -2.82 -6.34 11.99
CA ALA A 232 -3.82 -7.40 11.85
C ALA A 232 -4.45 -7.39 10.45
N THR A 233 -4.81 -6.22 9.95
CA THR A 233 -5.37 -6.04 8.60
C THR A 233 -4.38 -6.45 7.50
N VAL A 234 -3.11 -6.04 7.62
CA VAL A 234 -2.01 -6.48 6.74
C VAL A 234 -1.86 -8.01 6.78
N THR A 235 -1.88 -8.60 7.98
CA THR A 235 -1.74 -10.04 8.19
C THR A 235 -2.89 -10.84 7.56
N GLU A 236 -4.13 -10.40 7.72
CA GLU A 236 -5.29 -11.05 7.12
C GLU A 236 -5.27 -10.92 5.59
N SER A 237 -4.83 -9.78 5.05
CA SER A 237 -4.65 -9.62 3.60
C SER A 237 -3.56 -10.54 3.03
N LEU A 238 -2.46 -10.75 3.77
CA LEU A 238 -1.43 -11.74 3.42
C LEU A 238 -1.99 -13.16 3.41
N ARG A 239 -2.71 -13.55 4.47
CA ARG A 239 -3.38 -14.85 4.58
C ARG A 239 -4.33 -15.09 3.40
N LEU A 240 -5.11 -14.08 3.01
CA LEU A 240 -6.03 -14.15 1.87
C LEU A 240 -5.29 -14.30 0.54
N MET A 241 -4.19 -13.57 0.33
CA MET A 241 -3.35 -13.74 -0.85
C MET A 241 -2.78 -15.16 -0.94
N ILE A 242 -2.31 -15.74 0.17
CA ILE A 242 -1.84 -17.13 0.19
C ILE A 242 -2.98 -18.11 -0.05
N ALA A 243 -4.14 -17.91 0.61
CA ALA A 243 -5.31 -18.78 0.48
C ALA A 243 -5.91 -18.77 -0.94
N SER A 244 -5.74 -17.67 -1.69
CA SER A 244 -6.16 -17.60 -3.09
C SER A 244 -5.45 -18.64 -3.98
N GLY A 245 -4.24 -19.06 -3.61
CA GLY A 245 -3.37 -19.91 -4.43
C GLY A 245 -2.84 -19.23 -5.70
N ILE A 246 -3.06 -17.92 -5.85
CA ILE A 246 -2.64 -17.13 -7.00
C ILE A 246 -1.27 -16.53 -6.71
N GLN A 247 -0.32 -16.74 -7.63
CA GLN A 247 0.90 -15.95 -7.67
C GLN A 247 0.59 -14.63 -8.39
N PRO A 248 0.85 -13.46 -7.78
CA PRO A 248 0.56 -12.18 -8.43
C PRO A 248 1.47 -11.95 -9.65
N ASP A 249 1.04 -11.13 -10.61
CA ASP A 249 1.88 -10.78 -11.77
C ASP A 249 3.00 -9.81 -11.39
N ARG A 250 2.71 -8.90 -10.46
CA ARG A 250 3.64 -7.91 -9.88
C ARG A 250 4.04 -8.33 -8.48
N THR A 251 5.21 -7.87 -8.04
CA THR A 251 5.68 -8.15 -6.68
C THR A 251 4.82 -7.39 -5.66
N ILE A 252 4.40 -8.08 -4.61
CA ILE A 252 3.74 -7.46 -3.45
C ILE A 252 4.73 -7.48 -2.28
N LYS A 253 4.87 -6.33 -1.60
CA LYS A 253 5.60 -6.24 -0.33
C LYS A 253 4.66 -5.84 0.80
N PHE A 254 4.69 -6.63 1.87
CA PHE A 254 3.98 -6.39 3.12
C PHE A 254 4.98 -5.89 4.15
N TYR A 255 4.68 -4.81 4.86
CA TYR A 255 5.56 -4.26 5.87
C TYR A 255 4.89 -4.11 7.24
N GLY A 256 5.64 -4.48 8.28
CA GLY A 256 5.47 -3.96 9.64
C GLY A 256 6.60 -2.98 9.92
N TYR A 257 6.32 -1.68 9.88
CA TYR A 257 7.33 -0.63 10.04
C TYR A 257 7.73 -0.47 11.51
N ALA A 258 9.03 -0.37 11.79
CA ALA A 258 9.51 -0.05 13.12
C ALA A 258 9.63 1.47 13.34
N ALA A 259 9.42 1.91 14.58
CA ALA A 259 9.72 3.27 15.02
C ALA A 259 8.95 4.36 14.25
N GLU A 260 7.66 4.14 13.98
CA GLU A 260 6.74 5.17 13.48
C GLU A 260 6.62 6.29 14.51
N GLU A 261 6.38 5.89 15.78
CA GLU A 261 5.96 6.76 16.89
C GLU A 261 7.00 7.81 17.31
N VAL A 262 8.22 7.60 16.83
CA VAL A 262 9.38 8.47 17.06
C VAL A 262 9.86 9.12 15.75
N GLY A 263 8.94 9.31 14.81
CA GLY A 263 9.05 10.14 13.63
C GLY A 263 9.37 9.39 12.35
N LEU A 264 8.58 8.35 12.05
CA LEU A 264 8.53 7.63 10.77
C LEU A 264 9.87 7.00 10.37
N ARG A 265 10.65 6.50 11.33
CA ARG A 265 12.07 6.19 11.09
C ARG A 265 12.23 4.93 10.24
N GLY A 266 11.46 3.88 10.53
CA GLY A 266 11.55 2.61 9.80
C GLY A 266 11.12 2.74 8.34
N SER A 267 9.97 3.37 8.08
CA SER A 267 9.49 3.61 6.72
C SER A 267 10.44 4.50 5.93
N GLN A 268 11.03 5.55 6.54
CA GLN A 268 12.02 6.39 5.86
C GLN A 268 13.25 5.60 5.41
N ASP A 269 13.77 4.70 6.25
CA ASP A 269 14.91 3.83 5.90
C ASP A 269 14.55 2.86 4.76
N ILE A 270 13.37 2.26 4.80
CA ILE A 270 12.87 1.34 3.74
C ILE A 270 12.71 2.07 2.41
N VAL A 271 12.03 3.22 2.43
CA VAL A 271 11.80 4.03 1.23
C VAL A 271 13.13 4.52 0.65
N LYS A 272 14.07 4.92 1.50
CA LYS A 272 15.43 5.27 1.07
C LYS A 272 16.13 4.08 0.42
N MET A 273 16.08 2.90 1.04
CA MET A 273 16.70 1.68 0.51
C MET A 273 16.13 1.28 -0.85
N LEU A 274 14.81 1.34 -1.02
CA LEU A 274 14.15 1.09 -2.31
C LEU A 274 14.52 2.12 -3.37
N LYS A 275 14.59 3.41 -3.00
CA LYS A 275 15.00 4.48 -3.91
C LYS A 275 16.45 4.35 -4.36
N ASP A 276 17.36 3.98 -3.45
CA ASP A 276 18.76 3.73 -3.75
C ASP A 276 18.91 2.52 -4.69
N LYS A 277 18.04 1.50 -4.55
CA LYS A 277 17.89 0.36 -5.47
C LYS A 277 17.16 0.70 -6.78
N LYS A 278 16.64 1.93 -6.93
CA LYS A 278 15.78 2.36 -8.05
C LYS A 278 14.56 1.45 -8.26
N ALA A 279 13.99 0.95 -7.16
CA ALA A 279 12.85 0.06 -7.19
C ALA A 279 11.61 0.75 -7.81
N ASN A 280 10.89 0.03 -8.67
CA ASN A 280 9.72 0.54 -9.37
C ASN A 280 8.44 0.30 -8.54
N VAL A 281 8.26 1.10 -7.50
CA VAL A 281 7.04 1.05 -6.67
C VAL A 281 5.90 1.77 -7.40
N LEU A 282 4.79 1.06 -7.60
CA LEU A 282 3.61 1.50 -8.33
C LEU A 282 2.60 2.20 -7.43
N SER A 283 2.30 1.61 -6.28
CA SER A 283 1.35 2.13 -5.30
C SER A 283 1.66 1.57 -3.92
N VAL A 284 1.21 2.29 -2.89
CA VAL A 284 1.41 1.95 -1.48
C VAL A 284 0.10 2.19 -0.73
N LEU A 285 -0.33 1.22 0.07
CA LEU A 285 -1.44 1.33 1.00
C LEU A 285 -0.90 1.33 2.44
N GLN A 286 -1.13 2.43 3.16
CA GLN A 286 -0.89 2.49 4.61
C GLN A 286 -2.17 2.12 5.35
N LEU A 287 -2.03 1.30 6.38
CA LEU A 287 -3.09 0.93 7.32
C LEU A 287 -2.56 1.26 8.70
N ASP A 288 -3.13 2.30 9.31
CA ASP A 288 -2.75 2.81 10.62
C ASP A 288 -4.03 3.20 11.34
N MET A 289 -4.37 2.47 12.40
CA MET A 289 -5.67 2.49 13.09
C MET A 289 -6.84 2.11 12.17
N THR A 290 -7.39 0.92 12.40
CA THR A 290 -8.44 0.32 11.56
C THR A 290 -9.61 -0.20 12.37
N ASN A 291 -9.59 -0.11 13.71
CA ASN A 291 -10.46 -0.91 14.55
C ASN A 291 -11.30 -0.14 15.58
N TYR A 292 -11.38 1.18 15.48
CA TYR A 292 -12.32 1.99 16.25
C TYR A 292 -13.27 2.77 15.35
N SER A 293 -14.57 2.51 15.51
CA SER A 293 -15.63 3.18 14.74
C SER A 293 -16.03 4.50 15.41
N GLY A 294 -15.19 5.54 15.24
CA GLY A 294 -15.41 6.86 15.85
C GLY A 294 -16.47 7.73 15.16
N SER A 295 -16.66 7.56 13.85
CA SER A 295 -17.56 8.39 13.03
C SER A 295 -18.78 7.60 12.54
N ALA A 296 -19.73 8.32 11.92
CA ALA A 296 -20.97 7.73 11.41
C ALA A 296 -20.79 6.87 10.14
N HIS A 297 -19.68 7.07 9.42
CA HIS A 297 -19.28 6.27 8.26
C HIS A 297 -18.13 5.34 8.60
N ASP A 298 -17.87 4.35 7.75
CA ASP A 298 -16.96 3.25 8.06
C ASP A 298 -15.47 3.57 7.79
N ILE A 299 -15.17 4.28 6.70
CA ILE A 299 -13.78 4.58 6.29
C ILE A 299 -13.61 6.06 5.94
N THR A 300 -12.55 6.70 6.45
CA THR A 300 -12.12 8.03 6.02
C THR A 300 -10.86 7.94 5.19
N PHE A 301 -10.87 8.46 3.97
CA PHE A 301 -9.64 8.60 3.18
C PHE A 301 -8.89 9.88 3.53
N ILE A 302 -7.62 9.76 3.92
CA ILE A 302 -6.75 10.90 4.16
C ILE A 302 -6.28 11.52 2.83
N THR A 303 -6.43 12.84 2.71
CA THR A 303 -6.25 13.58 1.44
C THR A 303 -4.99 14.45 1.37
N ASP A 304 -4.23 14.57 2.45
CA ASP A 304 -2.92 15.20 2.46
C ASP A 304 -1.80 14.18 2.61
N TYR A 305 -0.65 14.44 1.99
CA TYR A 305 0.45 13.46 1.86
C TYR A 305 0.05 12.17 1.13
N THR A 306 -0.99 12.19 0.30
CA THR A 306 -1.48 11.05 -0.49
C THR A 306 -1.58 11.39 -1.98
N ASP A 307 -1.69 10.36 -2.82
CA ASP A 307 -1.96 10.49 -4.26
C ASP A 307 -3.47 10.42 -4.52
N SER A 308 -4.04 11.48 -5.09
CA SER A 308 -5.49 11.59 -5.29
C SER A 308 -6.06 10.55 -6.26
N ASN A 309 -5.29 10.08 -7.25
CA ASN A 309 -5.76 9.05 -8.18
C ASN A 309 -5.81 7.68 -7.49
N LEU A 310 -4.82 7.38 -6.64
CA LEU A 310 -4.83 6.16 -5.83
C LEU A 310 -5.96 6.20 -4.80
N THR A 311 -6.17 7.32 -4.12
CA THR A 311 -7.30 7.49 -3.19
C THR A 311 -8.65 7.31 -3.91
N ALA A 312 -8.82 7.90 -5.10
CA ALA A 312 -10.04 7.73 -5.90
C ALA A 312 -10.24 6.29 -6.40
N PHE A 313 -9.16 5.58 -6.68
CA PHE A 313 -9.21 4.16 -7.02
C PHE A 313 -9.67 3.32 -5.83
N LEU A 314 -9.16 3.57 -4.62
CA LEU A 314 -9.62 2.85 -3.42
C LEU A 314 -11.10 3.10 -3.11
N SER A 315 -11.60 4.34 -3.28
CA SER A 315 -13.03 4.60 -3.09
C SER A 315 -13.90 3.88 -4.12
N GLU A 316 -13.44 3.75 -5.36
CA GLU A 316 -14.16 2.97 -6.38
C GLU A 316 -14.12 1.47 -6.09
N LEU A 317 -13.03 0.94 -5.53
CA LEU A 317 -13.00 -0.45 -5.06
C LEU A 317 -14.07 -0.71 -3.99
N ILE A 318 -14.30 0.25 -3.08
CA ILE A 318 -15.41 0.17 -2.12
C ILE A 318 -16.75 0.16 -2.87
N ASP A 319 -16.97 1.11 -3.78
CA ASP A 319 -18.22 1.22 -4.53
C ASP A 319 -18.56 -0.05 -5.34
N VAL A 320 -17.52 -0.73 -5.88
CA VAL A 320 -17.67 -1.94 -6.70
C VAL A 320 -17.84 -3.20 -5.85
N TYR A 321 -16.99 -3.40 -4.84
CA TYR A 321 -16.90 -4.68 -4.15
C TYR A 321 -17.62 -4.75 -2.80
N THR A 322 -17.81 -3.61 -2.16
CA THR A 322 -18.39 -3.51 -0.81
C THR A 322 -19.26 -2.26 -0.70
N PRO A 323 -20.31 -2.09 -1.52
CA PRO A 323 -21.12 -0.87 -1.56
C PRO A 323 -21.88 -0.60 -0.25
N GLU A 324 -21.90 -1.56 0.67
CA GLU A 324 -22.41 -1.37 2.02
C GLU A 324 -21.48 -0.58 2.94
N ILE A 325 -20.17 -0.53 2.64
CA ILE A 325 -19.17 0.22 3.41
C ILE A 325 -19.21 1.67 2.94
N THR A 326 -19.48 2.57 3.88
CA THR A 326 -19.58 4.01 3.63
C THR A 326 -18.24 4.70 3.87
N TYR A 327 -17.97 5.77 3.13
CA TYR A 327 -16.72 6.52 3.30
C TYR A 327 -16.87 8.04 3.21
N GLN A 328 -15.89 8.73 3.80
CA GLN A 328 -15.68 10.18 3.70
C GLN A 328 -14.20 10.50 3.43
N PHE A 329 -13.88 11.79 3.37
CA PHE A 329 -12.53 12.30 3.16
C PHE A 329 -12.18 13.30 4.24
N ASP A 330 -10.95 13.23 4.74
CA ASP A 330 -10.44 14.18 5.72
C ASP A 330 -8.93 14.43 5.52
N ARG A 331 -8.32 15.17 6.44
CA ARG A 331 -6.90 15.47 6.48
C ARG A 331 -6.36 15.26 7.88
N CYS A 332 -5.15 14.72 7.96
CA CYS A 332 -4.39 14.77 9.21
C CYS A 332 -3.86 16.18 9.47
N GLY A 333 -3.45 16.89 8.42
CA GLY A 333 -2.85 18.22 8.49
C GLY A 333 -1.34 18.24 8.69
N TYR A 334 -0.68 17.09 8.85
CA TYR A 334 0.76 16.92 9.05
C TYR A 334 1.23 15.56 8.48
N ALA A 335 2.53 15.27 8.53
CA ALA A 335 3.06 13.95 8.19
C ALA A 335 2.69 12.94 9.28
N CYS A 336 1.46 12.40 9.21
CA CYS A 336 0.82 11.71 10.34
C CYS A 336 1.10 10.23 10.50
N SER A 337 1.62 9.58 9.47
CA SER A 337 1.99 8.16 9.52
C SER A 337 2.96 7.85 8.37
N ASP A 338 3.37 6.59 8.23
CA ASP A 338 4.41 6.12 7.31
C ASP A 338 4.13 6.44 5.84
N HIS A 339 2.87 6.66 5.44
CA HIS A 339 2.54 7.13 4.08
C HIS A 339 3.28 8.42 3.72
N ALA A 340 3.54 9.30 4.68
CA ALA A 340 4.27 10.53 4.45
C ALA A 340 5.72 10.28 3.99
N SER A 341 6.35 9.18 4.44
CA SER A 341 7.68 8.76 3.98
C SER A 341 7.68 8.40 2.49
N TRP A 342 6.67 7.64 2.05
CA TRP A 342 6.47 7.25 0.65
C TRP A 342 6.16 8.45 -0.24
N HIS A 343 5.21 9.27 0.21
CA HIS A 343 4.82 10.50 -0.47
C HIS A 343 6.03 11.42 -0.66
N ASN A 344 6.80 11.69 0.41
CA ASN A 344 7.96 12.57 0.36
C ASN A 344 9.09 12.05 -0.56
N ALA A 345 9.13 10.74 -0.81
CA ALA A 345 10.02 10.15 -1.79
C ALA A 345 9.51 10.21 -3.24
N GLY A 346 8.24 10.58 -3.45
CA GLY A 346 7.58 10.75 -4.73
C GLY A 346 6.77 9.54 -5.20
N TYR A 347 6.48 8.59 -4.32
CA TYR A 347 5.69 7.40 -4.65
C TYR A 347 4.19 7.65 -4.41
N PRO A 348 3.29 7.05 -5.22
CA PRO A 348 1.86 7.11 -4.95
C PRO A 348 1.51 6.30 -3.72
N VAL A 349 0.79 6.92 -2.79
CA VAL A 349 0.40 6.33 -1.52
C VAL A 349 -0.96 6.83 -1.09
N ALA A 350 -1.74 5.97 -0.44
CA ALA A 350 -3.02 6.34 0.17
C ALA A 350 -3.12 5.73 1.58
N MET A 351 -3.95 6.35 2.42
CA MET A 351 -4.24 5.90 3.78
C MET A 351 -5.74 6.00 4.03
N PRO A 352 -6.49 4.89 3.94
CA PRO A 352 -7.78 4.78 4.59
C PRO A 352 -7.59 4.74 6.11
N PHE A 353 -8.45 5.42 6.84
CA PHE A 353 -8.40 5.62 8.28
C PHE A 353 -9.78 5.35 8.90
N GLU A 354 -9.83 5.00 10.17
CA GLU A 354 -11.03 4.47 10.85
C GLU A 354 -12.18 5.46 11.10
N SER A 355 -11.90 6.77 11.13
CA SER A 355 -12.85 7.81 11.51
C SER A 355 -12.50 9.16 10.89
N LEU A 356 -13.29 10.21 11.10
CA LEU A 356 -12.81 11.59 10.92
C LEU A 356 -11.67 11.86 11.90
N PHE A 357 -10.80 12.79 11.55
CA PHE A 357 -9.63 13.12 12.36
C PHE A 357 -10.00 13.77 13.71
N GLU A 358 -11.20 14.33 13.85
CA GLU A 358 -11.69 14.83 15.15
C GLU A 358 -12.32 13.74 16.04
N ASP A 359 -12.59 12.56 15.48
CA ASP A 359 -13.35 11.47 16.11
C ASP A 359 -12.51 10.21 16.39
N TYR A 360 -11.19 10.24 16.14
CA TYR A 360 -10.33 9.06 16.30
C TYR A 360 -10.33 8.52 17.72
N ASN A 361 -9.90 7.26 17.89
CA ASN A 361 -9.87 6.60 19.19
C ASN A 361 -9.18 7.45 20.29
N PRO A 362 -9.93 7.90 21.32
CA PRO A 362 -9.40 8.81 22.33
C PRO A 362 -8.40 8.15 23.28
N ASN A 363 -8.15 6.84 23.15
CA ASN A 363 -7.27 6.07 24.02
C ASN A 363 -5.87 5.82 23.44
N ILE A 364 -5.62 6.14 22.17
CA ILE A 364 -4.29 5.91 21.54
C ILE A 364 -3.17 6.58 22.35
N HIS A 365 -1.95 6.06 22.23
CA HIS A 365 -0.78 6.52 23.01
C HIS A 365 -0.99 6.46 24.54
N THR A 366 -1.88 5.59 25.03
CA THR A 366 -2.09 5.33 26.46
C THR A 366 -2.14 3.84 26.77
N GLN A 367 -2.07 3.48 28.05
CA GLN A 367 -2.30 2.12 28.50
C GLN A 367 -3.74 1.60 28.26
N PHE A 368 -4.66 2.49 27.86
CA PHE A 368 -6.07 2.18 27.60
C PHE A 368 -6.36 1.94 26.13
N ASP A 369 -5.38 2.05 25.24
CA ASP A 369 -5.52 1.56 23.88
C ASP A 369 -5.50 0.02 23.89
N THR A 370 -6.66 -0.55 24.22
CA THR A 370 -6.90 -2.00 24.31
C THR A 370 -7.94 -2.42 23.28
N LEU A 371 -7.96 -3.72 22.95
CA LEU A 371 -8.94 -4.28 22.03
C LEU A 371 -10.38 -4.02 22.52
N GLU A 372 -10.62 -4.08 23.83
CA GLU A 372 -11.93 -3.81 24.43
C GLU A 372 -12.38 -2.35 24.31
N ASN A 373 -11.43 -1.41 24.24
CA ASN A 373 -11.72 0.01 24.04
C ASN A 373 -11.74 0.42 22.54
N SER A 374 -11.42 -0.53 21.66
CA SER A 374 -11.58 -0.46 20.20
C SER A 374 -12.90 -1.17 19.82
N ASP A 375 -12.91 -1.95 18.73
CA ASP A 375 -13.92 -2.97 18.46
C ASP A 375 -13.40 -4.38 18.81
N PRO A 376 -13.85 -5.00 19.92
CA PRO A 376 -13.38 -6.33 20.33
C PRO A 376 -13.83 -7.46 19.39
N THR A 377 -14.71 -7.17 18.43
CA THR A 377 -15.13 -8.15 17.41
C THR A 377 -14.32 -8.05 16.12
N ALA A 378 -13.51 -7.00 15.97
CA ALA A 378 -12.83 -6.63 14.73
C ALA A 378 -13.75 -6.53 13.50
N SER A 379 -15.02 -6.17 13.70
CA SER A 379 -15.96 -5.92 12.62
C SER A 379 -15.55 -4.69 11.83
N HIS A 380 -15.08 -3.63 12.52
CA HIS A 380 -14.57 -2.42 11.85
C HIS A 380 -13.30 -2.72 11.04
N ALA A 381 -12.29 -3.35 11.63
CA ALA A 381 -11.06 -3.74 10.91
C ALA A 381 -11.32 -4.68 9.72
N SER A 382 -12.42 -5.45 9.75
CA SER A 382 -12.82 -6.28 8.61
C SER A 382 -13.15 -5.46 7.36
N ASN A 383 -13.68 -4.24 7.51
CA ASN A 383 -13.91 -3.33 6.38
C ASN A 383 -12.59 -2.96 5.68
N PHE A 384 -11.55 -2.68 6.47
CA PHE A 384 -10.20 -2.39 5.97
C PHE A 384 -9.55 -3.63 5.33
N ALA A 385 -9.76 -4.83 5.89
CA ALA A 385 -9.23 -6.07 5.30
C ALA A 385 -9.85 -6.37 3.92
N LYS A 386 -11.16 -6.12 3.76
CA LYS A 386 -11.85 -6.23 2.47
C LYS A 386 -11.29 -5.24 1.43
N LEU A 387 -11.09 -3.99 1.83
CA LEU A 387 -10.47 -2.99 0.94
C LEU A 387 -9.03 -3.36 0.58
N ALA A 388 -8.24 -3.82 1.56
CA ALA A 388 -6.85 -4.20 1.36
C ALA A 388 -6.73 -5.37 0.37
N ILE A 389 -7.56 -6.41 0.48
CA ILE A 389 -7.49 -7.54 -0.45
C ILE A 389 -7.97 -7.15 -1.86
N ALA A 390 -8.99 -6.31 -1.99
CA ALA A 390 -9.41 -5.76 -3.29
C ALA A 390 -8.27 -4.95 -3.95
N TYR A 391 -7.62 -4.07 -3.18
CA TYR A 391 -6.46 -3.30 -3.62
C TYR A 391 -5.32 -4.20 -4.10
N LEU A 392 -4.97 -5.22 -3.33
CA LEU A 392 -3.87 -6.12 -3.67
C LEU A 392 -4.14 -6.89 -4.96
N ILE A 393 -5.34 -7.46 -5.13
CA ILE A 393 -5.68 -8.19 -6.36
C ILE A 393 -5.67 -7.25 -7.57
N GLU A 394 -6.41 -6.15 -7.54
CA GLU A 394 -6.55 -5.23 -8.68
C GLU A 394 -5.27 -4.46 -9.02
N SER A 395 -4.35 -4.29 -8.07
CA SER A 395 -3.08 -3.61 -8.32
C SER A 395 -1.93 -4.55 -8.70
N SER A 396 -1.98 -5.81 -8.28
CA SER A 396 -0.85 -6.74 -8.43
C SER A 396 -1.01 -7.74 -9.56
N MET A 397 -2.24 -8.04 -9.97
CA MET A 397 -2.50 -8.84 -11.16
C MET A 397 -2.47 -7.93 -12.39
N ASP A 398 -1.99 -8.43 -13.53
CA ASP A 398 -2.37 -7.80 -14.78
C ASP A 398 -3.88 -7.85 -14.84
N SER A 399 -4.48 -6.74 -15.26
CA SER A 399 -5.89 -6.75 -15.55
C SER A 399 -6.14 -8.02 -16.34
N THR A 400 -7.06 -8.86 -15.84
CA THR A 400 -7.67 -9.85 -16.69
C THR A 400 -8.34 -8.97 -17.70
N THR A 401 -7.62 -8.68 -18.79
CA THR A 401 -8.14 -8.03 -19.95
C THR A 401 -9.45 -8.75 -20.11
N GLY A 402 -10.57 -8.05 -19.90
CA GLY A 402 -11.90 -8.61 -20.08
C GLY A 402 -12.10 -8.80 -21.57
N VAL A 403 -11.13 -9.47 -22.19
CA VAL A 403 -10.82 -9.83 -23.56
C VAL A 403 -11.09 -11.32 -23.56
N THR A 404 -12.36 -11.65 -23.67
CA THR A 404 -12.77 -13.03 -23.81
C THR A 404 -12.24 -13.53 -25.18
N PRO A 405 -11.40 -14.57 -25.24
CA PRO A 405 -10.97 -15.11 -26.51
C PRO A 405 -12.16 -15.78 -27.21
N LEU A 406 -12.45 -15.34 -28.42
CA LEU A 406 -13.48 -15.93 -29.26
C LEU A 406 -12.93 -17.16 -29.96
N GLN A 407 -13.75 -18.20 -30.03
CA GLN A 407 -13.48 -19.38 -30.86
C GLN A 407 -14.22 -19.23 -32.20
N ASP A 408 -13.64 -19.76 -33.26
CA ASP A 408 -14.20 -19.66 -34.61
C ASP A 408 -15.59 -20.33 -34.68
N GLY A 409 -16.61 -19.53 -34.96
CA GLY A 409 -17.99 -19.98 -35.09
C GLY A 409 -18.77 -20.11 -33.78
N GLU A 410 -18.12 -20.01 -32.61
CA GLU A 410 -18.77 -20.17 -31.30
C GLU A 410 -19.22 -18.80 -30.74
N PRO A 411 -20.52 -18.58 -30.51
CA PRO A 411 -21.01 -17.32 -29.97
C PRO A 411 -20.78 -17.20 -28.46
N VAL A 412 -20.41 -15.99 -28.01
CA VAL A 412 -20.54 -15.59 -26.61
C VAL A 412 -21.92 -14.96 -26.43
N GLU A 413 -22.76 -15.57 -25.60
CA GLU A 413 -24.16 -15.17 -25.40
C GLU A 413 -24.38 -14.37 -24.12
N ASN A 414 -25.56 -13.75 -24.00
CA ASN A 414 -26.03 -13.06 -22.79
C ASN A 414 -25.14 -11.91 -22.32
N LEU A 415 -24.45 -11.25 -23.26
CA LEU A 415 -23.71 -10.02 -23.00
C LEU A 415 -24.68 -8.94 -22.53
N ARG A 416 -24.25 -8.19 -21.52
CA ARG A 416 -24.98 -7.07 -20.93
C ARG A 416 -24.01 -5.98 -20.50
N ALA A 417 -24.37 -4.71 -20.67
CA ALA A 417 -23.59 -3.58 -20.14
C ALA A 417 -24.48 -2.34 -19.97
N GLY A 418 -24.07 -1.45 -19.08
CA GLY A 418 -24.62 -0.10 -18.90
C GLY A 418 -24.09 0.90 -19.93
N TYR A 419 -24.62 2.14 -19.87
CA TYR A 419 -24.18 3.25 -20.71
C TYR A 419 -22.70 3.56 -20.49
N GLY A 420 -21.91 3.50 -21.56
CA GLY A 420 -20.48 3.82 -21.57
C GLY A 420 -19.56 2.68 -21.12
N GLU A 421 -20.10 1.59 -20.59
CA GLU A 421 -19.33 0.39 -20.21
C GLU A 421 -18.82 -0.36 -21.44
N GLU A 422 -17.64 -0.95 -21.31
CA GLU A 422 -16.88 -1.59 -22.37
C GLU A 422 -16.54 -3.03 -22.00
N GLN A 423 -16.80 -3.96 -22.91
CA GLN A 423 -16.35 -5.35 -22.84
C GLN A 423 -15.43 -5.62 -24.01
N PHE A 424 -14.33 -6.34 -23.77
CA PHE A 424 -13.33 -6.60 -24.78
C PHE A 424 -13.33 -8.08 -25.19
N PHE A 425 -12.85 -8.35 -26.40
CA PHE A 425 -12.71 -9.71 -26.92
C PHE A 425 -11.48 -9.79 -27.82
N SER A 426 -10.94 -10.99 -28.01
CA SER A 426 -9.87 -11.23 -28.97
C SER A 426 -10.22 -12.37 -29.91
N PHE A 427 -9.72 -12.30 -31.13
CA PHE A 427 -9.80 -13.40 -32.08
C PHE A 427 -8.47 -13.49 -32.84
N GLU A 428 -7.84 -14.67 -32.84
CA GLU A 428 -6.55 -14.88 -33.48
C GLU A 428 -6.68 -15.75 -34.73
N THR A 429 -6.03 -15.32 -35.81
CA THR A 429 -5.91 -16.12 -37.03
C THR A 429 -4.45 -16.49 -37.28
N GLN A 430 -4.22 -17.74 -37.65
CA GLN A 430 -2.87 -18.26 -37.97
C GLN A 430 -2.50 -18.10 -39.44
N GLU A 431 -3.46 -17.71 -40.29
CA GLU A 431 -3.29 -17.61 -41.73
C GLU A 431 -4.03 -16.39 -42.28
N SER A 432 -3.72 -16.00 -43.52
CA SER A 432 -4.42 -14.93 -44.22
C SER A 432 -5.85 -15.35 -44.61
N GLY A 433 -6.82 -14.48 -44.37
CA GLY A 433 -8.21 -14.75 -44.70
C GLY A 433 -9.15 -13.61 -44.33
N GLN A 434 -10.44 -13.88 -44.43
CA GLN A 434 -11.50 -12.99 -44.04
C GLN A 434 -11.95 -13.32 -42.61
N VAL A 435 -12.01 -12.30 -41.75
CA VAL A 435 -12.62 -12.38 -40.43
C VAL A 435 -13.91 -11.59 -40.42
N THR A 436 -14.99 -12.25 -40.01
CA THR A 436 -16.32 -11.65 -39.84
C THR A 436 -16.70 -11.68 -38.38
N ILE A 437 -16.83 -10.51 -37.77
CA ILE A 437 -17.27 -10.34 -36.38
C ILE A 437 -18.69 -9.78 -36.42
N SER A 438 -19.64 -10.51 -35.82
CA SER A 438 -21.07 -10.17 -35.84
C SER A 438 -21.59 -10.05 -34.42
N LEU A 439 -22.29 -8.95 -34.16
CA LEU A 439 -23.02 -8.66 -32.94
C LEU A 439 -24.52 -8.75 -33.24
N SER A 440 -25.29 -9.36 -32.33
CA SER A 440 -26.75 -9.44 -32.46
C SER A 440 -27.43 -9.31 -31.10
N GLY A 441 -28.56 -8.60 -31.05
CA GLY A 441 -29.29 -8.41 -29.80
C GLY A 441 -30.69 -7.82 -29.97
N PRO A 442 -31.47 -7.73 -28.88
CA PRO A 442 -32.82 -7.17 -28.88
C PRO A 442 -32.86 -5.69 -29.30
N ARG A 443 -34.00 -5.22 -29.82
CA ARG A 443 -34.21 -3.81 -30.19
C ARG A 443 -34.25 -2.84 -29.00
N SER A 444 -34.32 -3.35 -27.77
CA SER A 444 -34.36 -2.55 -26.54
C SER A 444 -33.00 -1.98 -26.13
N GLY A 445 -31.89 -2.58 -26.60
CA GLY A 445 -30.52 -2.18 -26.29
C GLY A 445 -29.79 -1.57 -27.48
N ASP A 446 -28.63 -0.96 -27.19
CA ASP A 446 -27.77 -0.36 -28.21
C ASP A 446 -26.30 -0.61 -27.88
N ALA A 447 -25.78 -1.73 -28.38
CA ALA A 447 -24.39 -2.13 -28.25
C ALA A 447 -23.62 -1.81 -29.54
N ASP A 448 -22.54 -1.03 -29.40
CA ASP A 448 -21.66 -0.63 -30.49
C ASP A 448 -20.44 -1.57 -30.57
N LEU A 449 -20.13 -2.04 -31.77
CA LEU A 449 -19.00 -2.90 -32.12
C LEU A 449 -17.82 -2.07 -32.66
N PHE A 450 -16.64 -2.29 -32.07
CA PHE A 450 -15.37 -1.74 -32.53
C PHE A 450 -14.37 -2.89 -32.73
N VAL A 451 -13.61 -2.85 -33.82
CA VAL A 451 -12.60 -3.86 -34.12
C VAL A 451 -11.30 -3.20 -34.58
N LYS A 452 -10.16 -3.68 -34.07
CA LYS A 452 -8.81 -3.27 -34.45
C LYS A 452 -7.94 -4.50 -34.74
N TYR A 453 -7.14 -4.47 -35.81
CA TYR A 453 -6.16 -5.52 -36.11
C TYR A 453 -4.76 -5.14 -35.60
N ASN A 454 -4.11 -6.08 -34.92
CA ASN A 454 -2.75 -6.04 -34.35
C ASN A 454 -2.43 -4.77 -33.53
N ASP A 455 -3.42 -4.26 -32.81
CA ASP A 455 -3.28 -3.10 -31.94
C ASP A 455 -4.48 -3.03 -30.98
N GLN A 456 -4.38 -2.23 -29.92
CA GLN A 456 -5.47 -2.04 -28.96
C GLN A 456 -6.63 -1.26 -29.56
N VAL A 457 -7.84 -1.80 -29.39
CA VAL A 457 -9.09 -1.15 -29.82
C VAL A 457 -9.54 -0.12 -28.79
N SER A 458 -10.05 1.01 -29.26
CA SER A 458 -10.70 2.02 -28.42
C SER A 458 -11.72 2.82 -29.23
N VAL A 459 -12.46 3.71 -28.56
CA VAL A 459 -13.38 4.65 -29.23
C VAL A 459 -12.70 5.61 -30.22
N SER A 460 -11.37 5.78 -30.12
CA SER A 460 -10.57 6.63 -31.00
C SER A 460 -9.58 5.87 -31.89
N ASN A 461 -9.41 4.56 -31.68
CA ASN A 461 -8.51 3.68 -32.43
C ASN A 461 -9.24 2.39 -32.86
N PHE A 462 -9.74 2.35 -34.09
CA PHE A 462 -10.43 1.19 -34.65
C PHE A 462 -10.19 1.10 -36.16
N ASP A 463 -10.18 -0.13 -36.69
CA ASP A 463 -10.17 -0.41 -38.12
C ASP A 463 -11.61 -0.55 -38.68
N CYS A 464 -12.56 -0.97 -37.84
CA CYS A 464 -13.97 -1.09 -38.20
C CYS A 464 -14.90 -0.71 -37.05
N ARG A 465 -15.93 0.07 -37.38
CA ARG A 465 -17.10 0.39 -36.56
C ARG A 465 -18.31 0.58 -37.50
N PRO A 466 -19.40 -0.20 -37.42
CA PRO A 466 -20.50 -0.17 -38.40
C PRO A 466 -21.45 1.04 -38.33
N PHE A 467 -21.43 1.82 -37.23
CA PHE A 467 -22.29 2.99 -36.99
C PHE A 467 -23.78 2.71 -37.25
N GLN A 468 -24.28 1.53 -36.84
CA GLN A 468 -25.69 1.19 -36.94
C GLN A 468 -26.43 1.60 -35.67
N ASN A 469 -27.75 1.70 -35.74
CA ASN A 469 -28.57 1.87 -34.55
C ASN A 469 -28.97 0.49 -34.01
N GLY A 470 -28.74 0.23 -32.73
CA GLY A 470 -29.07 -1.01 -32.04
C GLY A 470 -27.99 -2.09 -32.16
N SER A 471 -28.11 -3.15 -31.36
CA SER A 471 -27.08 -4.19 -31.19
C SER A 471 -26.87 -5.17 -32.36
N ASN A 472 -27.26 -4.84 -33.59
CA ASN A 472 -27.08 -5.70 -34.77
C ASN A 472 -26.02 -5.09 -35.71
N GLU A 473 -24.76 -5.41 -35.44
CA GLU A 473 -23.60 -4.81 -36.09
C GLU A 473 -22.67 -5.88 -36.67
N GLN A 474 -21.94 -5.57 -37.73
CA GLN A 474 -21.00 -6.50 -38.35
C GLN A 474 -19.76 -5.82 -38.92
N CYS A 475 -18.60 -6.39 -38.63
CA CYS A 475 -17.31 -6.02 -39.20
C CYS A 475 -16.73 -7.16 -40.03
N VAL A 476 -16.33 -6.88 -41.27
CA VAL A 476 -15.68 -7.84 -42.18
C VAL A 476 -14.31 -7.31 -42.59
N LEU A 477 -13.26 -8.04 -42.25
CA LEU A 477 -11.87 -7.61 -42.41
C LEU A 477 -11.07 -8.70 -43.13
N ASN A 478 -10.45 -8.37 -44.25
CA ASN A 478 -9.48 -9.26 -44.91
C ASN A 478 -8.07 -8.88 -44.43
N LYS A 479 -7.44 -9.75 -43.64
CA LYS A 479 -6.12 -9.49 -43.03
C LYS A 479 -5.21 -10.73 -43.10
N PRO A 480 -3.88 -10.54 -43.03
CA PRO A 480 -2.94 -11.62 -42.73
C PRO A 480 -3.21 -12.25 -41.36
N ALA A 481 -2.47 -13.31 -41.05
CA ALA A 481 -2.42 -13.88 -39.70
C ALA A 481 -2.14 -12.79 -38.65
N GLY A 482 -2.85 -12.83 -37.52
CA GLY A 482 -2.70 -11.86 -36.45
C GLY A 482 -3.89 -11.84 -35.50
N THR A 483 -3.85 -10.87 -34.59
CA THR A 483 -4.84 -10.73 -33.52
C THR A 483 -5.81 -9.60 -33.85
N PHE A 484 -7.09 -9.89 -33.71
CA PHE A 484 -8.17 -8.90 -33.78
C PHE A 484 -8.61 -8.58 -32.36
N SER A 485 -8.45 -7.33 -31.96
CA SER A 485 -8.97 -6.81 -30.70
C SER A 485 -10.36 -6.22 -30.94
N ILE A 486 -11.34 -6.68 -30.19
CA ILE A 486 -12.76 -6.30 -30.31
C ILE A 486 -13.19 -5.61 -29.02
N MET A 487 -13.99 -4.55 -29.14
CA MET A 487 -14.66 -3.89 -28.02
C MET A 487 -16.14 -3.77 -28.33
N VAL A 488 -16.97 -4.18 -27.39
CA VAL A 488 -18.42 -3.97 -27.38
C VAL A 488 -18.73 -2.95 -26.31
N ARG A 489 -19.34 -1.83 -26.70
CA ARG A 489 -19.61 -0.69 -25.81
C ARG A 489 -21.09 -0.36 -25.75
N GLY A 490 -21.63 -0.12 -24.56
CA GLY A 490 -23.03 0.29 -24.41
C GLY A 490 -23.24 1.75 -24.83
N TYR A 491 -23.77 2.00 -26.03
CA TYR A 491 -24.28 3.33 -26.39
C TYR A 491 -25.59 3.64 -25.67
N ARG A 492 -26.34 2.59 -25.34
CA ARG A 492 -27.35 2.52 -24.28
C ARG A 492 -27.19 1.19 -23.55
N ASN A 493 -27.84 1.08 -22.40
CA ASN A 493 -27.88 -0.20 -21.69
C ASN A 493 -28.36 -1.29 -22.64
N PHE A 494 -27.67 -2.43 -22.66
CA PHE A 494 -28.05 -3.59 -23.44
C PHE A 494 -27.98 -4.86 -22.60
N ASP A 495 -28.77 -5.84 -22.99
CA ASP A 495 -28.82 -7.18 -22.41
C ASP A 495 -29.05 -8.19 -23.54
N GLN A 496 -28.89 -9.48 -23.21
CA GLN A 496 -29.17 -10.62 -24.11
C GLN A 496 -28.50 -10.50 -25.49
N THR A 497 -27.35 -9.84 -25.55
CA THR A 497 -26.60 -9.62 -26.79
C THR A 497 -25.62 -10.76 -27.00
N SER A 498 -25.37 -11.14 -28.25
CA SER A 498 -24.48 -12.22 -28.65
C SER A 498 -23.41 -11.70 -29.61
N LEU A 499 -22.17 -12.13 -29.41
CA LEU A 499 -21.01 -11.80 -30.24
C LEU A 499 -20.40 -13.10 -30.81
N VAL A 500 -20.13 -13.14 -32.11
CA VAL A 500 -19.47 -14.27 -32.75
C VAL A 500 -18.42 -13.80 -33.76
N ALA A 501 -17.27 -14.48 -33.80
CA ALA A 501 -16.26 -14.31 -34.83
C ALA A 501 -16.24 -15.54 -35.74
N ARG A 502 -16.04 -15.33 -37.05
CA ARG A 502 -15.90 -16.38 -38.05
C ARG A 502 -14.70 -16.11 -38.93
N PHE A 503 -13.91 -17.15 -39.23
CA PHE A 503 -12.77 -17.09 -40.13
C PHE A 503 -13.00 -17.89 -41.40
N GLU A 504 -12.74 -17.26 -42.55
CA GLU A 504 -12.70 -17.91 -43.86
C GLU A 504 -11.31 -17.74 -44.46
N LYS A 505 -10.59 -18.86 -44.60
CA LYS A 505 -9.25 -18.86 -45.22
C LYS A 505 -9.32 -18.34 -46.66
N ALA A 506 -8.35 -17.51 -47.05
CA ALA A 506 -8.24 -17.07 -48.43
C ALA A 506 -7.96 -18.26 -49.35
N THR A 507 -8.83 -18.48 -50.35
CA THR A 507 -8.56 -19.42 -51.44
C THR A 507 -7.60 -18.78 -52.44
N ASN A 508 -6.46 -19.42 -52.67
CA ASN A 508 -5.49 -19.02 -53.71
C ASN A 508 -6.08 -19.14 -55.11
#